data_AF-A0A5P0YUC9-F1
#
_entry.id   AF-A0A5P0YUC9-F1
#
_cell.length_a   1.000
_cell.length_b   1.000
_cell.length_c   1.000
_cell.angle_alpha   90.00
_cell.angle_beta   90.00
_cell.angle_gamma   90.00
#
_symmetry.space_group_name_H-M   'P 1'
#
loop_
_entity.id
_entity.type
_entity.pdbx_description
1 polymer ?
#
loop_
_entity_poly.entity_id
_entity_poly.type
_entity_poly.pdbx_seq_one_letter_code
_entity_poly.pdbx_strand_id
1 'polypeptide(L)' 'RWTQDFWMRRAAPVDTESGRGLHLIEALSDHARFRNRPGDGAVVSFDKILKWREDALLKVS' A
#
# COMPACT_ATOMS: atom_id res chain seq x y z
N ARG A 1 -12.51 32.34 -12.10
CA ARG A 1 -11.94 31.42 -13.12
C ARG A 1 -10.73 30.70 -12.49
N TRP A 2 -11.00 29.80 -11.55
CA TRP A 2 -10.03 28.92 -10.86
C TRP A 2 -10.82 27.74 -10.28
N THR A 3 -11.43 26.93 -11.15
CA THR A 3 -12.27 25.79 -10.76
C THR A 3 -12.18 24.60 -11.72
N GLN A 4 -11.39 24.69 -12.80
CA GLN A 4 -11.35 23.65 -13.85
C GLN A 4 -10.13 22.72 -13.76
N ASP A 5 -9.00 23.14 -13.18
CA ASP A 5 -7.78 22.34 -13.21
C ASP A 5 -7.75 21.21 -12.15
N PHE A 6 -8.60 21.28 -11.12
CA PHE A 6 -8.68 20.26 -10.07
C PHE A 6 -9.38 18.96 -10.53
N TRP A 7 -10.14 19.01 -11.63
CA TRP A 7 -10.93 17.88 -12.15
C TRP A 7 -10.28 17.12 -13.30
N MET A 8 -9.07 17.48 -13.73
CA MET A 8 -8.26 16.58 -14.55
C MET A 8 -7.67 15.50 -13.67
N ARG A 9 -8.53 14.52 -13.35
CA ARG A 9 -8.16 13.16 -13.00
C ARG A 9 -7.18 12.68 -14.06
N ARG A 10 -5.88 12.90 -13.85
CA ARG A 10 -4.87 12.12 -14.57
C ARG A 10 -5.24 10.69 -14.25
N ALA A 11 -5.77 9.98 -15.23
CA ALA A 11 -5.77 8.53 -15.18
C ALA A 11 -4.32 8.16 -14.84
N ALA A 12 -4.14 7.55 -13.68
CA ALA A 12 -2.83 7.12 -13.27
C ALA A 12 -2.29 6.23 -14.41
N PRO A 13 -1.02 6.36 -14.83
CA PRO A 13 -0.45 5.63 -15.95
C PRO A 13 -0.82 4.14 -15.89
N VAL A 14 -1.00 3.43 -17.01
CA VAL A 14 -1.35 1.99 -16.95
C VAL A 14 -0.30 1.15 -16.19
N ASP A 15 0.91 1.71 -16.08
CA ASP A 15 2.06 1.18 -15.33
C ASP A 15 2.14 1.68 -13.87
N THR A 16 1.18 2.49 -13.41
CA THR A 16 1.07 2.69 -11.96
C THR A 16 0.78 1.34 -11.33
N GLU A 17 1.48 1.03 -10.24
CA GLU A 17 1.15 -0.11 -9.41
C GLU A 17 -0.36 -0.12 -9.24
N SER A 18 -0.99 -1.21 -9.68
CA SER A 18 -2.46 -1.46 -9.74
C SER A 18 -3.25 -1.20 -8.44
N GLY A 19 -2.68 -0.53 -7.44
CA GLY A 19 -3.20 -0.38 -6.09
C GLY A 19 -3.03 -1.64 -5.25
N ARG A 20 -2.48 -2.72 -5.82
CA ARG A 20 -2.35 -4.02 -5.14
C ARG A 20 -1.31 -4.01 -4.03
N GLY A 21 -0.27 -3.18 -4.09
CA GLY A 21 0.78 -3.15 -3.07
C GLY A 21 0.22 -2.86 -1.66
N LEU A 22 -0.61 -1.83 -1.52
CA LEU A 22 -1.22 -1.48 -0.23
C LEU A 22 -2.22 -2.54 0.24
N HIS A 23 -3.02 -3.10 -0.68
CA HIS A 23 -3.91 -4.22 -0.35
C HIS A 23 -3.17 -5.47 0.10
N LEU A 24 -2.00 -5.76 -0.48
CA LEU A 24 -1.16 -6.89 -0.05
C LEU A 24 -0.58 -6.65 1.34
N ILE A 25 -0.13 -5.43 1.63
CA ILE A 25 0.34 -5.07 2.98
C ILE A 25 -0.78 -5.25 4.00
N GLU A 26 -1.98 -4.75 3.71
CA GLU A 26 -3.15 -4.91 4.58
C GLU A 26 -3.54 -6.38 4.76
N ALA A 27 -3.59 -7.15 3.68
CA ALA A 27 -4.01 -8.55 3.72
C ALA A 27 -3.03 -9.47 4.47
N LEU A 28 -1.73 -9.15 4.45
CA LEU A 28 -0.69 -9.98 5.04
C LEU A 28 -0.33 -9.58 6.47
N SER A 29 -0.56 -8.32 6.86
CA SER A 29 -0.22 -7.81 8.19
C SER A 29 -1.33 -8.12 9.20
N ASP A 30 -0.98 -8.16 10.49
CA ASP A 30 -2.01 -8.18 11.54
C ASP A 30 -2.52 -6.76 11.81
N HIS A 31 -1.64 -5.76 11.68
CA HIS A 31 -2.01 -4.35 11.69
C HIS A 31 -1.25 -3.59 10.62
N ALA A 32 -1.93 -2.64 9.97
CA ALA A 32 -1.33 -1.69 9.04
C ALA A 32 -1.85 -0.28 9.35
N ARG A 33 -0.95 0.71 9.34
CA ARG A 33 -1.23 2.13 9.54
C ARG A 33 -0.61 2.94 8.41
N PHE A 34 -1.43 3.79 7.82
CA PHE A 34 -1.05 4.64 6.70
C PHE A 34 -1.11 6.10 7.14
N ARG A 35 0.01 6.81 7.03
CA ARG A 35 0.08 8.26 7.27
C ARG A 35 0.62 8.92 6.03
N ASN A 36 -0.16 9.83 5.48
CA ASN A 36 0.25 10.64 4.35
C ASN A 36 0.33 12.11 4.80
N ARG A 37 1.41 12.79 4.46
CA ARG A 37 1.58 14.21 4.68
C ARG A 37 1.89 14.86 3.33
N PRO A 38 0.89 15.52 2.69
CA PRO A 38 1.10 16.18 1.40
C PRO A 38 2.31 17.12 1.47
N GLY A 39 3.25 16.97 0.52
CA GLY A 39 4.50 17.73 0.48
C GLY A 39 5.68 17.10 1.23
N ASP A 40 5.41 16.20 2.19
CA ASP A 40 6.44 15.57 3.04
C ASP A 40 6.51 14.04 2.90
N GLY A 41 5.64 13.45 2.06
CA GLY A 41 5.64 12.04 1.71
C GLY A 41 4.66 11.18 2.52
N ALA A 42 4.81 9.86 2.42
CA ALA A 42 3.95 8.88 3.07
C ALA A 42 4.76 7.88 3.89
N VAL A 43 4.21 7.49 5.04
CA VAL A 43 4.74 6.46 5.92
C VAL A 43 3.70 5.36 6.07
N VAL A 44 4.12 4.13 5.77
CA VAL A 44 3.35 2.92 6.03
C VAL A 44 4.03 2.16 7.16
N SER A 45 3.28 1.82 8.19
CA SER A 45 3.79 1.04 9.32
C SER A 45 2.91 -0.17 9.52
N PHE A 46 3.49 -1.35 9.62
CA PHE A 46 2.75 -2.60 9.79
C PHE A 46 3.50 -3.56 10.70
N ASP A 47 2.77 -4.50 11.29
CA ASP A 47 3.32 -5.59 12.09
C ASP A 47 2.63 -6.93 11.74
N LYS A 48 3.37 -8.01 11.95
CA LYS A 48 2.92 -9.38 11.75
C LYS A 48 3.51 -10.28 12.82
N ILE A 49 2.65 -10.98 13.53
CA ILE A 49 3.03 -12.05 14.44
C ILE A 49 3.34 -13.28 13.59
N LEU A 50 4.60 -13.70 13.62
CA LEU A 50 5.02 -14.94 12.98
C LEU A 50 4.80 -16.11 13.94
N LYS A 51 4.09 -17.13 13.48
CA LYS A 51 3.93 -18.40 14.19
C LYS A 51 4.61 -19.49 13.38
N TRP A 52 5.47 -20.27 14.03
CA TRP A 52 6.01 -21.47 13.41
C TRP A 52 4.88 -22.47 13.14
N ARG A 53 4.91 -23.07 11.96
CA ARG A 53 4.01 -24.15 11.54
C ARG A 53 4.77 -25.04 10.57
N GLU A 54 4.57 -26.35 10.66
CA GLU A 54 5.26 -27.34 9.82
C GLU A 54 5.00 -27.13 8.32
N ASP A 55 3.84 -26.55 7.98
CA ASP A 55 3.35 -26.28 6.62
C ASP A 55 3.48 -24.80 6.20
N ALA A 56 4.39 -24.04 6.82
CA ALA A 56 4.52 -22.63 6.50
C ALA A 56 4.97 -22.44 5.04
N LEU A 57 4.16 -21.69 4.27
CA LEU A 57 4.39 -21.40 2.85
C LEU A 57 5.70 -20.65 2.54
N LEU A 58 6.47 -20.24 3.56
CA LEU A 58 7.73 -19.54 3.35
C LEU A 58 8.86 -20.55 3.10
N LYS A 59 8.87 -21.17 1.92
CA LYS A 59 10.09 -21.76 1.35
C LYS A 59 10.85 -20.63 0.66
N VAL A 60 11.96 -20.21 1.25
CA VAL A 60 12.96 -19.39 0.54
C VAL A 60 13.76 -20.34 -0.34
N SER A 61 13.66 -20.18 -1.66
CA SER A 61 14.55 -20.80 -2.65
C SER A 61 15.73 -19.89 -2.93
#